data_AF-A0A5R8VHW5-F1
#
_entry.id   AF-A0A5R8VHW5-F1
#
_cell.length_a   1.000
_cell.length_b   1.000
_cell.length_c   1.000
_cell.angle_alpha   90.00
_cell.angle_beta   90.00
_cell.angle_gamma   90.00
#
_symmetry.space_group_name_H-M   'P 1'
#
loop_
_entity.id
_entity.type
_entity.pdbx_description
1 polymer ?
#
loop_
_entity_poly.entity_id
_entity_poly.type
_entity_poly.pdbx_seq_one_letter_code
_entity_poly.pdbx_strand_id
1 'polypeptide(L)'
;MVGLTVLDLILILALLSYLVYGLRNGFLVTAGGIAGFAAGAVAAFFAVPLVSGFVQDSGWRLTAIVAAAVVLVVLGHGLGTMVGRSIRGVMRIRPLRAVDRLVGGAVNLVVSALVMSMLAFSISSLGVPFVSQQLAESRVIRFIDGLTPDPVKATMAQLRSTVIGNGIPTLLEGLEQGPAVPVPNASTDTPALNRAAESVVRIAGTAYQCGQNQTGTGFVVSEDRVVTNAHVVAGVSEPVVEMSDGGAMPGRVVYFDTKHDLAVLAVEDLPAGPLALSPDLPGGSPAAFAGYPHGGPFQSRPATVQDITTVLVPDIYGSNASPEEIYRLAGDVEPGNSGGPLLTMEGQVAGVIFAKATADTDMGFAITMDDLNPVASQAASLSSPVSSGQCIQK
;
A
#
# COMPACT_ATOMS: atom_id res chain seq x y z
N MET A 1 -11.71 -6.86 -31.44
CA MET A 1 -11.92 -7.78 -30.31
C MET A 1 -11.84 -6.95 -29.04
N VAL A 2 -12.87 -6.98 -28.19
CA VAL A 2 -12.87 -6.27 -26.90
C VAL A 2 -11.75 -6.92 -26.08
N GLY A 3 -10.63 -6.24 -25.86
CA GLY A 3 -9.42 -6.82 -25.24
C GLY A 3 -9.60 -7.12 -23.75
N LEU A 4 -10.52 -8.02 -23.42
CA LEU A 4 -10.82 -8.53 -22.09
C LEU A 4 -9.93 -9.72 -21.80
N THR A 5 -9.37 -9.75 -20.59
CA THR A 5 -8.59 -10.88 -20.09
C THR A 5 -9.51 -12.03 -19.64
N VAL A 6 -8.96 -13.22 -19.43
CA VAL A 6 -9.70 -14.33 -18.80
C VAL A 6 -10.20 -13.93 -17.40
N LEU A 7 -9.39 -13.16 -16.66
CA LEU A 7 -9.76 -12.61 -15.37
C LEU A 7 -10.98 -11.69 -15.48
N ASP A 8 -11.03 -10.81 -16.49
CA ASP A 8 -12.18 -9.93 -16.73
C ASP A 8 -13.48 -10.73 -16.94
N LEU A 9 -13.42 -11.83 -17.70
CA LEU A 9 -14.59 -12.70 -17.91
C LEU A 9 -15.07 -13.34 -16.60
N ILE A 10 -14.14 -13.83 -15.77
CA ILE A 10 -14.47 -14.40 -14.46
C ILE A 10 -15.11 -13.36 -13.55
N LEU A 11 -14.53 -12.15 -13.49
CA LEU A 11 -15.03 -11.07 -12.65
C LEU A 11 -16.40 -10.58 -13.11
N ILE A 12 -16.62 -10.44 -14.43
CA ILE A 12 -17.94 -10.07 -14.99
C ILE A 12 -18.99 -11.12 -14.63
N LEU A 13 -18.68 -12.41 -14.81
CA LEU A 13 -19.61 -13.49 -14.44
C LEU A 13 -19.94 -13.48 -12.95
N ALA A 14 -18.93 -13.25 -12.09
CA ALA A 14 -19.12 -13.13 -10.66
C ALA A 14 -20.02 -11.92 -10.31
N LEU A 15 -19.73 -10.73 -10.85
CA LEU A 15 -20.55 -9.51 -10.62
C LEU A 15 -21.98 -9.67 -11.12
N LEU A 16 -22.19 -10.30 -12.28
CA LEU A 16 -23.52 -10.63 -12.80
C LEU A 16 -24.26 -11.61 -11.87
N SER A 17 -23.56 -12.61 -11.32
CA SER A 17 -24.15 -13.54 -10.35
C SER A 17 -24.60 -12.82 -9.08
N TYR A 18 -23.80 -11.89 -8.56
CA TYR A 18 -24.14 -11.07 -7.40
C TYR A 18 -25.28 -10.10 -7.69
N LEU A 19 -25.31 -9.48 -8.88
CA LEU A 19 -26.43 -8.65 -9.31
C LEU A 19 -27.74 -9.46 -9.34
N VAL A 20 -27.73 -10.64 -9.98
CA VAL A 20 -28.89 -11.54 -10.04
C VAL A 20 -29.31 -11.99 -8.65
N TYR A 21 -28.36 -12.31 -7.78
CA TYR A 21 -28.63 -12.65 -6.38
C TYR A 21 -29.33 -11.49 -5.64
N GLY A 22 -28.83 -10.27 -5.77
CA GLY A 22 -29.43 -9.08 -5.14
C GLY A 22 -30.82 -8.76 -5.68
N LEU A 23 -31.02 -8.87 -7.01
CA LEU A 23 -32.33 -8.68 -7.65
C LEU A 23 -33.36 -9.73 -7.21
N ARG A 24 -32.93 -10.97 -6.93
CA ARG A 24 -33.82 -12.04 -6.45
C ARG A 24 -34.18 -11.86 -4.97
N ASN A 25 -33.20 -11.54 -4.14
CA ASN A 25 -33.35 -11.51 -2.69
C ASN A 25 -33.89 -10.18 -2.15
N GLY A 26 -33.73 -9.07 -2.87
CA GLY A 26 -34.15 -7.73 -2.43
C GLY A 26 -33.20 -7.08 -1.43
N PHE A 27 -33.35 -5.77 -1.24
CA PHE A 27 -32.44 -4.94 -0.45
C PHE A 27 -32.30 -5.39 0.99
N LEU A 28 -33.42 -5.64 1.70
CA LEU A 28 -33.38 -5.99 3.12
C LEU A 28 -32.60 -7.29 3.40
N VAL A 29 -32.68 -8.26 2.49
CA VAL A 29 -31.95 -9.54 2.62
C VAL A 29 -30.48 -9.33 2.31
N THR A 30 -30.16 -8.56 1.26
CA THR A 30 -28.78 -8.19 0.91
C THR A 30 -28.11 -7.39 2.04
N ALA A 31 -28.76 -6.34 2.53
CA ALA A 31 -28.27 -5.48 3.61
C ALA A 31 -28.09 -6.29 4.91
N GLY A 32 -29.06 -7.14 5.25
CA GLY A 32 -28.92 -8.08 6.36
C GLY A 32 -27.71 -9.00 6.21
N GLY A 33 -27.51 -9.58 5.02
CA GLY A 33 -26.35 -10.42 4.73
C GLY A 33 -25.01 -9.70 4.85
N ILE A 34 -24.92 -8.43 4.41
CA ILE A 34 -23.71 -7.61 4.53
C ILE A 34 -23.43 -7.28 6.01
N ALA A 35 -24.45 -6.84 6.74
CA ALA A 35 -24.32 -6.55 8.17
C ALA A 35 -23.92 -7.81 8.96
N GLY A 36 -24.51 -8.96 8.61
CA GLY A 36 -24.16 -10.25 9.17
C GLY A 36 -22.73 -10.69 8.87
N PHE A 37 -22.27 -10.50 7.63
CA PHE A 37 -20.88 -10.76 7.24
C PHE A 37 -19.92 -9.89 8.06
N ALA A 38 -20.19 -8.58 8.16
CA ALA A 38 -19.37 -7.65 8.92
C ALA A 38 -19.30 -8.02 10.41
N ALA A 39 -20.45 -8.35 11.02
CA ALA A 39 -20.49 -8.83 12.40
C ALA A 39 -19.70 -10.15 12.59
N GLY A 40 -19.79 -11.07 11.62
CA GLY A 40 -19.00 -12.31 11.61
C GLY A 40 -17.50 -12.06 11.51
N ALA A 41 -17.07 -11.10 10.70
CA ALA A 41 -15.66 -10.70 10.58
C ALA A 41 -15.13 -10.05 11.87
N VAL A 42 -15.92 -9.19 12.51
CA VAL A 42 -15.58 -8.61 13.82
C VAL A 42 -15.48 -9.71 14.88
N ALA A 43 -16.44 -10.64 14.91
CA ALA A 43 -16.38 -11.80 15.82
C ALA A 43 -15.14 -12.67 15.55
N ALA A 44 -14.76 -12.86 14.29
CA ALA A 44 -13.55 -13.60 13.92
C ALA A 44 -12.28 -12.96 14.48
N PHE A 45 -12.17 -11.63 14.42
CA PHE A 45 -11.05 -10.91 15.02
C PHE A 45 -10.94 -11.17 16.53
N PHE A 46 -12.05 -11.07 17.27
CA PHE A 46 -12.06 -11.38 18.70
C PHE A 46 -11.86 -12.87 19.02
N ALA A 47 -12.14 -13.76 18.07
CA ALA A 47 -11.90 -15.19 18.23
C ALA A 47 -10.42 -15.59 18.11
N VAL A 48 -9.57 -14.77 17.48
CA VAL A 48 -8.13 -15.05 17.33
C VAL A 48 -7.45 -15.38 18.67
N PRO A 49 -7.50 -14.53 19.72
CA PRO A 49 -6.86 -14.84 21.00
C PRO A 49 -7.44 -16.11 21.64
N LEU A 50 -8.75 -16.33 21.55
CA LEU A 50 -9.41 -17.54 22.07
C LEU A 50 -8.89 -18.80 21.39
N VAL A 51 -8.94 -18.86 20.05
CA VAL A 51 -8.46 -20.01 19.26
C VAL A 51 -6.97 -20.25 19.51
N SER A 52 -6.17 -19.19 19.59
CA SER A 52 -4.75 -19.30 19.88
C SER A 52 -4.43 -19.85 21.27
N GLY A 53 -5.32 -19.64 22.25
CA GLY A 53 -5.20 -20.22 23.59
C GLY A 53 -5.52 -21.72 23.65
N PHE A 54 -6.42 -22.19 22.78
CA PHE A 54 -6.81 -23.61 22.69
C PHE A 54 -5.87 -24.44 21.81
N VAL A 55 -5.36 -23.86 20.72
CA VAL A 55 -4.46 -24.54 19.77
C VAL A 55 -3.03 -24.06 20.00
N GLN A 56 -2.33 -24.77 20.88
CA GLN A 56 -0.94 -24.47 21.24
C GLN A 56 0.08 -24.94 20.20
N ASP A 57 -0.31 -25.83 19.29
CA ASP A 57 0.55 -26.35 18.24
C ASP A 57 0.72 -25.31 17.10
N SER A 58 1.97 -24.91 16.86
CA SER A 58 2.30 -23.82 15.91
C SER A 58 1.92 -24.15 14.47
N GLY A 59 1.93 -25.43 14.08
CA GLY A 59 1.60 -25.87 12.72
C GLY A 59 0.10 -25.77 12.39
N TRP A 60 -0.76 -26.01 13.38
CA TRP A 60 -2.22 -26.00 13.18
C TRP A 60 -2.89 -24.69 13.57
N ARG A 61 -2.22 -23.85 14.37
CA ARG A 61 -2.80 -22.60 14.89
C ARG A 61 -3.31 -21.68 13.78
N LEU A 62 -2.54 -21.50 12.71
CA LEU A 62 -2.97 -20.66 11.57
C LEU A 62 -4.21 -21.24 10.90
N THR A 63 -4.21 -22.54 10.61
CA THR A 63 -5.35 -23.24 10.00
C THR A 63 -6.60 -23.14 10.87
N ALA A 64 -6.46 -23.27 12.19
CA ALA A 64 -7.56 -23.15 13.13
C ALA A 64 -8.14 -21.73 13.18
N ILE A 65 -7.28 -20.70 13.17
CA ILE A 65 -7.71 -19.29 13.12
C ILE A 65 -8.46 -19.00 11.81
N VAL A 66 -7.92 -19.42 10.67
CA VAL A 66 -8.57 -19.22 9.37
C VAL A 66 -9.90 -19.96 9.30
N ALA A 67 -9.96 -21.21 9.74
CA ALA A 67 -11.20 -21.99 9.76
C ALA A 67 -12.26 -21.35 10.65
N ALA A 68 -11.88 -20.91 11.86
CA ALA A 68 -12.79 -20.22 12.78
C ALA A 68 -13.32 -18.92 12.17
N ALA A 69 -12.45 -18.13 11.53
CA ALA A 69 -12.84 -16.90 10.85
C ALA A 69 -13.84 -17.16 9.73
N VAL A 70 -13.59 -18.15 8.87
CA VAL A 70 -14.50 -18.54 7.78
C VAL A 70 -15.86 -18.97 8.34
N VAL A 71 -15.88 -19.81 9.39
CA VAL A 71 -17.13 -20.26 10.01
C VAL A 71 -17.94 -19.09 10.57
N LEU A 72 -17.30 -18.18 11.32
CA LEU A 72 -17.97 -17.03 11.93
C LEU A 72 -18.54 -16.07 10.88
N VAL A 73 -17.79 -15.83 9.80
CA VAL A 73 -18.25 -15.01 8.68
C VAL A 73 -19.44 -15.65 7.96
N VAL A 74 -19.39 -16.95 7.69
CA VAL A 74 -20.50 -17.68 7.03
C VAL A 74 -21.75 -17.70 7.92
N LEU A 75 -21.59 -17.97 9.22
CA LEU A 75 -22.69 -17.95 10.19
C LEU A 75 -23.30 -16.55 10.32
N GLY A 76 -22.46 -15.51 10.45
CA GLY A 76 -22.89 -14.13 10.51
C GLY A 76 -23.69 -13.73 9.27
N HIS A 77 -23.19 -14.02 8.07
CA HIS A 77 -23.91 -13.78 6.82
C HIS A 77 -25.25 -14.51 6.78
N GLY A 78 -25.27 -15.79 7.17
CA GLY A 78 -26.49 -16.60 7.24
C GLY A 78 -27.55 -15.99 8.16
N LEU A 79 -27.18 -15.65 9.39
CA LEU A 79 -28.06 -15.00 10.37
C LEU A 79 -28.55 -13.63 9.87
N GLY A 80 -27.66 -12.84 9.30
CA GLY A 80 -27.99 -11.54 8.72
C GLY A 80 -29.04 -11.64 7.60
N THR A 81 -28.86 -12.59 6.67
CA THR A 81 -29.87 -12.82 5.63
C THR A 81 -31.19 -13.35 6.20
N MET A 82 -31.15 -14.14 7.27
CA MET A 82 -32.36 -14.64 7.95
C MET A 82 -33.15 -13.48 8.57
N VAL A 83 -32.48 -12.59 9.31
CA VAL A 83 -33.08 -11.37 9.88
C VAL A 83 -33.64 -10.49 8.76
N GLY A 84 -32.89 -10.28 7.69
CA GLY A 84 -33.33 -9.50 6.53
C GLY A 84 -34.59 -10.08 5.86
N ARG A 85 -34.69 -11.41 5.76
CA ARG A 85 -35.91 -12.10 5.27
C ARG A 85 -37.08 -11.91 6.21
N SER A 86 -36.87 -12.01 7.51
CA SER A 86 -37.91 -11.81 8.53
C SER A 86 -38.48 -10.39 8.48
N ILE A 87 -37.64 -9.36 8.40
CA ILE A 87 -38.06 -7.95 8.31
C ILE A 87 -38.83 -7.71 7.00
N ARG A 88 -38.33 -8.24 5.87
CA ARG A 88 -39.02 -8.14 4.56
C ARG A 88 -40.41 -8.76 4.58
N GLY A 89 -40.62 -9.83 5.36
CA GLY A 89 -41.92 -10.48 5.51
C GLY A 89 -43.00 -9.58 6.10
N VAL A 90 -42.62 -8.60 6.92
CA VAL A 90 -43.52 -7.66 7.62
C VAL A 90 -43.93 -6.49 6.72
N MET A 91 -43.07 -6.04 5.80
CA MET A 91 -43.32 -4.89 4.92
C MET A 91 -43.95 -5.31 3.57
N ARG A 92 -45.27 -5.57 3.55
CA ARG A 92 -46.01 -6.09 2.37
C ARG A 92 -46.63 -5.02 1.44
N ILE A 93 -45.94 -3.93 1.13
CA ILE A 93 -46.47 -2.91 0.21
C ILE A 93 -46.04 -3.22 -1.24
N ARG A 94 -47.00 -3.40 -2.17
CA ARG A 94 -46.77 -3.91 -3.55
C ARG A 94 -45.85 -3.06 -4.45
N PRO A 95 -45.99 -1.72 -4.59
CA PRO A 95 -45.13 -0.92 -5.47
C PRO A 95 -43.66 -0.87 -5.00
N LEU A 96 -43.41 -1.10 -3.72
CA LEU A 96 -42.05 -1.08 -3.14
C LEU A 96 -41.22 -2.33 -3.48
N ARG A 97 -41.82 -3.40 -4.02
CA ARG A 97 -41.09 -4.67 -4.28
C ARG A 97 -40.16 -4.60 -5.49
N ALA A 98 -40.53 -3.87 -6.54
CA ALA A 98 -39.66 -3.71 -7.71
C ALA A 98 -38.45 -2.84 -7.35
N VAL A 99 -38.70 -1.75 -6.61
CA VAL A 99 -37.66 -0.85 -6.08
C VAL A 99 -36.74 -1.60 -5.11
N ASP A 100 -37.29 -2.37 -4.16
CA ASP A 100 -36.52 -3.21 -3.22
C ASP A 100 -35.57 -4.19 -3.94
N ARG A 101 -36.03 -4.79 -5.03
CA ARG A 101 -35.20 -5.69 -5.84
C ARG A 101 -34.11 -4.94 -6.59
N LEU A 102 -34.45 -3.84 -7.27
CA LEU A 102 -33.47 -3.02 -8.00
C LEU A 102 -32.40 -2.46 -7.06
N VAL A 103 -32.80 -1.89 -5.92
CA VAL A 103 -31.89 -1.38 -4.90
C VAL A 103 -31.05 -2.52 -4.32
N GLY A 104 -31.65 -3.69 -4.04
CA GLY A 104 -30.90 -4.85 -3.56
C GLY A 104 -29.89 -5.39 -4.56
N GLY A 105 -30.21 -5.38 -5.84
CA GLY A 105 -29.28 -5.70 -6.93
C GLY A 105 -28.13 -4.70 -7.01
N ALA A 106 -28.43 -3.40 -7.03
CA ALA A 106 -27.44 -2.34 -7.11
C ALA A 106 -26.49 -2.33 -5.90
N VAL A 107 -27.04 -2.41 -4.68
CA VAL A 107 -26.23 -2.47 -3.45
C VAL A 107 -25.35 -3.70 -3.43
N ASN A 108 -25.87 -4.88 -3.78
CA ASN A 108 -25.06 -6.10 -3.80
C ASN A 108 -23.94 -6.02 -4.84
N LEU A 109 -24.22 -5.43 -6.01
CA LEU A 109 -23.23 -5.24 -7.06
C LEU A 109 -22.10 -4.30 -6.59
N VAL A 110 -22.44 -3.16 -6.01
CA VAL A 110 -21.46 -2.19 -5.47
C VAL A 110 -20.60 -2.83 -4.38
N VAL A 111 -21.23 -3.50 -3.41
CA VAL A 111 -20.49 -4.14 -2.31
C VAL A 111 -19.60 -5.27 -2.82
N SER A 112 -20.09 -6.08 -3.75
CA SER A 112 -19.29 -7.16 -4.35
C SER A 112 -18.11 -6.60 -5.16
N ALA A 113 -18.31 -5.50 -5.89
CA ALA A 113 -17.23 -4.81 -6.60
C ALA A 113 -16.17 -4.26 -5.62
N LEU A 114 -16.59 -3.63 -4.52
CA LEU A 114 -15.68 -3.15 -3.48
C LEU A 114 -14.89 -4.29 -2.83
N VAL A 115 -15.54 -5.42 -2.52
CA VAL A 115 -14.87 -6.60 -1.98
C VAL A 115 -13.88 -7.18 -2.99
N MET A 116 -14.25 -7.26 -4.28
CA MET A 116 -13.33 -7.70 -5.33
C MET A 116 -12.13 -6.77 -5.48
N SER A 117 -12.34 -5.46 -5.43
CA SER A 117 -11.25 -4.46 -5.45
C SER A 117 -10.32 -4.63 -4.24
N MET A 118 -10.88 -4.80 -3.04
CA MET A 118 -10.11 -5.04 -1.82
C MET A 118 -9.28 -6.34 -1.90
N LEU A 119 -9.84 -7.41 -2.46
CA LEU A 119 -9.12 -8.67 -2.69
C LEU A 119 -8.03 -8.50 -3.75
N ALA A 120 -8.31 -7.82 -4.86
CA ALA A 120 -7.33 -7.52 -5.89
C ALA A 120 -6.15 -6.73 -5.32
N PHE A 121 -6.42 -5.65 -4.57
CA PHE A 121 -5.41 -4.89 -3.84
C PHE A 121 -4.61 -5.75 -2.86
N SER A 122 -5.29 -6.62 -2.12
CA SER A 122 -4.66 -7.55 -1.17
C SER A 122 -3.71 -8.53 -1.84
N ILE A 123 -4.01 -8.91 -3.08
CA ILE A 123 -3.19 -9.82 -3.88
C ILE A 123 -2.05 -9.09 -4.60
N SER A 124 -2.28 -7.90 -5.17
CA SER A 124 -1.27 -7.18 -5.98
C SER A 124 -0.03 -6.80 -5.17
N SER A 125 -0.26 -6.24 -4.00
CA SER A 125 0.70 -6.00 -2.91
C SER A 125 1.52 -7.20 -2.40
N LEU A 126 1.16 -8.45 -2.75
CA LEU A 126 2.07 -9.58 -2.52
C LEU A 126 3.32 -9.42 -3.41
N GLY A 127 3.21 -8.65 -4.49
CA GLY A 127 4.26 -8.44 -5.47
C GLY A 127 4.66 -9.76 -6.11
N VAL A 128 3.67 -10.56 -6.51
CA VAL A 128 3.92 -11.77 -7.31
C VAL A 128 3.81 -11.36 -8.77
N PRO A 129 4.91 -11.34 -9.56
CA PRO A 129 4.94 -10.69 -10.87
C PRO A 129 3.78 -11.09 -11.80
N PHE A 130 3.55 -12.40 -11.95
CA PHE A 130 2.50 -12.92 -12.82
C PHE A 130 1.08 -12.50 -12.40
N VAL A 131 0.82 -12.45 -11.08
CA VAL A 131 -0.50 -12.11 -10.57
C VAL A 131 -0.74 -10.61 -10.61
N SER A 132 0.27 -9.82 -10.22
CA SER A 132 0.22 -8.35 -10.28
C SER A 132 0.02 -7.88 -11.72
N GLN A 133 0.69 -8.49 -12.70
CA GLN A 133 0.49 -8.18 -14.12
C GLN A 133 -0.93 -8.48 -14.59
N GLN A 134 -1.52 -9.63 -14.22
CA GLN A 134 -2.90 -9.94 -14.59
C GLN A 134 -3.93 -8.96 -13.98
N LEU A 135 -3.69 -8.53 -12.74
CA LEU A 135 -4.54 -7.55 -12.06
C LEU A 135 -4.43 -6.16 -12.71
N ALA A 136 -3.21 -5.73 -13.06
CA ALA A 136 -2.90 -4.51 -13.79
C ALA A 136 -3.59 -4.45 -15.18
N GLU A 137 -3.55 -5.56 -15.92
CA GLU A 137 -4.14 -5.64 -17.26
C GLU A 137 -5.68 -5.67 -17.23
N SER A 138 -6.29 -6.10 -16.12
CA SER A 138 -7.75 -6.22 -15.98
C SER A 138 -8.47 -4.88 -16.16
N ARG A 139 -9.41 -4.84 -17.11
CA ARG A 139 -10.25 -3.67 -17.34
C ARG A 139 -11.32 -3.53 -16.26
N VAL A 140 -11.81 -4.66 -15.74
CA VAL A 140 -12.83 -4.68 -14.70
C VAL A 140 -12.27 -4.12 -13.40
N ILE A 141 -11.09 -4.57 -12.97
CA ILE A 141 -10.45 -4.05 -11.75
C ILE A 141 -10.16 -2.56 -11.89
N ARG A 142 -9.54 -2.13 -13.00
CA ARG A 142 -9.28 -0.69 -13.25
C ARG A 142 -10.55 0.15 -13.27
N PHE A 143 -11.65 -0.37 -13.84
CA PHE A 143 -12.93 0.33 -13.82
C PHE A 143 -13.50 0.46 -12.40
N ILE A 144 -13.45 -0.61 -11.60
CA ILE A 144 -13.89 -0.57 -10.21
C ILE A 144 -13.02 0.39 -9.39
N ASP A 145 -11.70 0.33 -9.56
CA ASP A 145 -10.75 1.18 -8.85
C ASP A 145 -10.93 2.67 -9.20
N GLY A 146 -11.12 2.97 -10.48
CA GLY A 146 -11.40 4.33 -10.95
C GLY A 146 -12.74 4.90 -10.48
N LEU A 147 -13.70 4.04 -10.09
CA LEU A 147 -14.95 4.45 -9.46
C LEU A 147 -14.85 4.53 -7.92
N THR A 148 -13.80 3.99 -7.33
CA THR A 148 -13.63 3.94 -5.87
C THR A 148 -12.90 5.21 -5.41
N PRO A 149 -13.51 6.05 -4.56
CA PRO A 149 -12.87 7.27 -4.07
C PRO A 149 -11.58 7.00 -3.29
N ASP A 150 -10.57 7.84 -3.46
CA ASP A 150 -9.27 7.70 -2.78
C ASP A 150 -9.34 7.62 -1.25
N PRO A 151 -10.23 8.36 -0.53
CA PRO A 151 -10.37 8.19 0.91
C PRO A 151 -10.74 6.76 1.31
N VAL A 152 -11.58 6.08 0.51
CA VAL A 152 -11.99 4.69 0.76
C VAL A 152 -10.79 3.75 0.55
N LYS A 153 -10.03 3.95 -0.53
CA LYS A 153 -8.83 3.16 -0.84
C LYS A 153 -7.75 3.33 0.24
N ALA A 154 -7.52 4.56 0.69
CA ALA A 154 -6.58 4.88 1.76
C ALA A 154 -6.98 4.21 3.08
N THR A 155 -8.26 4.28 3.48
CA THR A 155 -8.76 3.58 4.67
C THR A 155 -8.58 2.06 4.57
N MET A 156 -8.85 1.47 3.40
CA MET A 156 -8.65 0.04 3.17
C MET A 156 -7.17 -0.36 3.31
N ALA A 157 -6.26 0.45 2.75
CA ALA A 157 -4.82 0.22 2.86
C ALA A 157 -4.34 0.30 4.32
N GLN A 158 -4.81 1.29 5.08
CA GLN A 158 -4.48 1.47 6.49
C GLN A 158 -4.99 0.32 7.38
N LEU A 159 -6.24 -0.14 7.16
CA LEU A 159 -6.79 -1.28 7.89
C LEU A 159 -5.95 -2.54 7.64
N ARG A 160 -5.52 -2.74 6.39
CA ARG A 160 -4.71 -3.88 6.01
C ARG A 160 -3.31 -3.81 6.61
N SER A 161 -2.63 -2.67 6.55
CA SER A 161 -1.27 -2.52 7.09
C SER A 161 -1.25 -2.80 8.59
N THR A 162 -2.31 -2.41 9.31
CA THR A 162 -2.47 -2.72 10.74
C THR A 162 -2.48 -4.23 11.04
N VAL A 163 -3.02 -5.05 10.12
CA VAL A 163 -3.07 -6.52 10.27
C VAL A 163 -1.74 -7.18 9.90
N ILE A 164 -1.00 -6.62 8.94
CA ILE A 164 0.26 -7.18 8.41
C ILE A 164 1.49 -6.68 9.21
N GLY A 165 1.34 -5.60 9.98
CA GLY A 165 2.39 -4.97 10.78
C GLY A 165 3.04 -3.77 10.08
N ASN A 166 3.60 -2.85 10.87
CA ASN A 166 4.24 -1.63 10.40
C ASN A 166 5.51 -1.98 9.59
N GLY A 167 5.64 -1.43 8.38
CA GLY A 167 6.73 -1.73 7.44
C GLY A 167 7.80 -0.65 7.33
N ILE A 168 7.80 0.37 8.20
CA ILE A 168 8.76 1.49 8.17
C ILE A 168 9.66 1.44 9.42
N PRO A 169 10.99 1.61 9.27
CA PRO A 169 11.89 1.79 10.41
C PRO A 169 11.48 2.99 11.27
N THR A 170 11.59 2.83 12.58
CA THR A 170 11.39 3.91 13.54
C THR A 170 12.73 4.32 14.14
N LEU A 171 13.04 5.62 14.15
CA LEU A 171 14.26 6.14 14.77
C LEU A 171 14.02 6.56 16.22
N LEU A 172 15.07 6.39 17.04
CA LEU A 172 15.10 6.44 18.51
C LEU A 172 14.42 7.67 19.13
N GLU A 173 13.81 7.47 20.31
CA GLU A 173 13.42 8.52 21.26
C GLU A 173 14.63 9.43 21.55
N GLY A 174 14.54 10.72 21.16
CA GLY A 174 15.60 11.71 21.36
C GLY A 174 15.97 12.51 20.11
N LEU A 175 15.68 12.03 18.90
CA LEU A 175 15.77 12.85 17.67
C LEU A 175 14.61 13.84 17.51
N GLU A 176 13.62 13.72 18.40
CA GLU A 176 12.48 14.63 18.52
C GLU A 176 12.83 15.92 19.29
N GLN A 177 14.07 16.08 19.75
CA GLN A 177 14.47 17.27 20.50
C GLN A 177 14.40 18.50 19.59
N GLY A 178 13.49 19.41 19.93
CA GLY A 178 13.18 20.63 19.19
C GLY A 178 11.72 21.04 19.42
N PRO A 179 11.36 22.31 19.14
CA PRO A 179 9.95 22.70 19.15
C PRO A 179 9.20 21.92 18.06
N ALA A 180 8.02 21.40 18.39
CA ALA A 180 7.16 20.73 17.41
C ALA A 180 6.83 21.70 16.27
N VAL A 181 7.28 21.38 15.06
CA VAL A 181 6.94 22.12 13.85
C VAL A 181 5.67 21.49 13.28
N PRO A 182 4.57 22.24 13.12
CA PRO A 182 3.34 21.68 12.59
C PRO A 182 3.51 21.26 11.14
N VAL A 183 2.82 20.18 10.75
CA VAL A 183 2.72 19.79 9.34
C VAL A 183 2.15 20.95 8.54
N PRO A 184 2.79 21.36 7.42
CA PRO A 184 2.27 22.42 6.58
C PRO A 184 0.92 22.02 5.96
N ASN A 185 -0.05 22.94 5.97
CA ASN A 185 -1.33 22.77 5.27
C ASN A 185 -1.27 23.31 3.83
N ALA A 186 -0.15 23.11 3.14
CA ALA A 186 0.04 23.58 1.77
C ALA A 186 -0.56 22.57 0.77
N SER A 187 -1.16 23.07 -0.31
CA SER A 187 -1.59 22.20 -1.42
C SER A 187 -0.38 21.64 -2.14
N THR A 188 -0.41 20.34 -2.39
CA THR A 188 0.56 19.62 -3.23
C THR A 188 0.06 19.36 -4.65
N ASP A 189 -1.17 19.81 -4.97
CA ASP A 189 -1.73 19.73 -6.31
C ASP A 189 -1.20 20.89 -7.17
N THR A 190 0.05 20.73 -7.65
CA THR A 190 0.71 21.69 -8.52
C THR A 190 1.15 21.02 -9.83
N PRO A 191 1.23 21.75 -10.96
CA PRO A 191 1.70 21.17 -12.21
C PRO A 191 3.11 20.59 -12.16
N ALA A 192 3.95 21.06 -11.23
CA ALA A 192 5.29 20.54 -11.05
C ALA A 192 5.27 19.19 -10.32
N LEU A 193 4.57 19.11 -9.18
CA LEU A 193 4.45 17.88 -8.40
C LEU A 193 3.64 16.81 -9.13
N ASN A 194 2.61 17.19 -9.89
CA ASN A 194 1.82 16.26 -10.70
C ASN A 194 2.63 15.62 -11.84
N ARG A 195 3.56 16.36 -12.44
CA ARG A 195 4.50 15.78 -13.42
C ARG A 195 5.51 14.86 -12.73
N ALA A 196 6.00 15.22 -11.56
CA ALA A 196 6.91 14.36 -10.80
C ALA A 196 6.23 13.04 -10.41
N ALA A 197 4.94 13.07 -10.07
CA ALA A 197 4.15 11.90 -9.69
C ALA A 197 4.12 10.80 -10.78
N GLU A 198 4.23 11.14 -12.06
CA GLU A 198 4.31 10.18 -13.17
C GLU A 198 5.56 9.28 -13.10
N SER A 199 6.59 9.72 -12.38
CA SER A 199 7.86 9.01 -12.21
C SER A 199 8.00 8.36 -10.83
N VAL A 200 6.92 8.35 -10.03
CA VAL A 200 6.87 7.76 -8.69
C VAL A 200 6.08 6.46 -8.74
N VAL A 201 6.71 5.37 -8.32
CA VAL A 201 6.20 4.01 -8.48
C VAL A 201 6.00 3.34 -7.13
N ARG A 202 5.01 2.46 -7.05
CA ARG A 202 4.81 1.58 -5.91
C ARG A 202 5.69 0.36 -6.08
N ILE A 203 6.32 -0.08 -5.00
CA ILE A 203 7.12 -1.31 -4.98
C ILE A 203 6.41 -2.31 -4.08
N ALA A 204 6.27 -3.54 -4.54
CA ALA A 204 5.70 -4.65 -3.78
C ALA A 204 6.53 -5.92 -3.96
N GLY A 205 6.58 -6.78 -2.96
CA GLY A 205 7.28 -8.06 -3.09
C GLY A 205 7.13 -8.97 -1.88
N THR A 206 7.26 -10.27 -2.11
CA THR A 206 7.23 -11.27 -1.04
C THR A 206 8.65 -11.71 -0.68
N ALA A 207 9.04 -11.51 0.58
CA ALA A 207 10.23 -12.12 1.16
C ALA A 207 9.86 -13.53 1.67
N TYR A 208 9.88 -14.52 0.76
CA TYR A 208 9.42 -15.88 1.01
C TYR A 208 10.08 -16.56 2.21
N GLN A 209 11.37 -16.27 2.44
CA GLN A 209 12.13 -16.85 3.55
C GLN A 209 11.54 -16.51 4.93
N CYS A 210 10.77 -15.43 5.01
CA CYS A 210 10.23 -14.91 6.26
C CYS A 210 8.70 -14.82 6.26
N GLY A 211 8.05 -15.22 5.16
CA GLY A 211 6.60 -15.10 5.00
C GLY A 211 6.11 -13.67 5.13
N GLN A 212 6.93 -12.70 4.73
CA GLN A 212 6.65 -11.26 4.84
C GLN A 212 6.40 -10.67 3.47
N ASN A 213 5.40 -9.79 3.39
CA ASN A 213 5.22 -8.92 2.22
C ASN A 213 5.81 -7.56 2.54
N GLN A 214 6.50 -7.00 1.55
CA GLN A 214 7.05 -5.66 1.56
C GLN A 214 6.28 -4.79 0.57
N THR A 215 6.00 -3.57 1.00
CA THR A 215 5.45 -2.53 0.14
C THR A 215 6.12 -1.21 0.46
N GLY A 216 6.49 -0.47 -0.56
CA GLY A 216 7.10 0.84 -0.43
C GLY A 216 6.89 1.69 -1.67
N THR A 217 7.67 2.75 -1.75
CA THR A 217 7.69 3.66 -2.89
C THR A 217 9.08 3.64 -3.51
N GLY A 218 9.16 3.94 -4.81
CA GLY A 218 10.41 4.31 -5.47
C GLY A 218 10.17 5.42 -6.49
N PHE A 219 11.23 5.90 -7.10
CA PHE A 219 11.15 6.87 -8.19
C PHE A 219 12.22 6.62 -9.25
N VAL A 220 11.91 7.00 -10.48
CA VAL A 220 12.82 6.83 -11.62
C VAL A 220 13.96 7.83 -11.52
N VAL A 221 15.20 7.34 -11.51
CA VAL A 221 16.43 8.16 -11.43
C VAL A 221 17.22 8.17 -12.74
N SER A 222 17.07 7.12 -13.55
CA SER A 222 17.57 7.03 -14.92
C SER A 222 16.67 6.07 -15.70
N GLU A 223 16.84 5.99 -17.02
CA GLU A 223 16.10 5.05 -17.88
C GLU A 223 16.14 3.64 -17.28
N ASP A 224 14.96 3.03 -17.10
CA ASP A 224 14.80 1.70 -16.52
C ASP A 224 15.41 1.50 -15.12
N ARG A 225 15.64 2.58 -14.35
CA ARG A 225 16.21 2.51 -13.00
C ARG A 225 15.37 3.26 -11.99
N VAL A 226 14.94 2.52 -10.98
CA VAL A 226 14.14 3.02 -9.85
C VAL A 226 14.98 3.00 -8.59
N VAL A 227 15.12 4.14 -7.91
CA VAL A 227 15.66 4.21 -6.55
C VAL A 227 14.55 3.93 -5.54
N THR A 228 14.90 3.23 -4.47
CA THR A 228 14.04 3.00 -3.29
C THR A 228 14.93 2.78 -2.07
N ASN A 229 14.34 2.48 -0.92
CA ASN A 229 15.10 2.03 0.24
C ASN A 229 15.48 0.55 0.15
N ALA A 230 16.61 0.20 0.74
CA ALA A 230 17.05 -1.20 0.80
C ALA A 230 16.08 -2.05 1.64
N HIS A 231 15.54 -1.53 2.74
CA HIS A 231 14.58 -2.27 3.56
C HIS A 231 13.27 -2.61 2.81
N VAL A 232 12.88 -1.82 1.81
CA VAL A 232 11.67 -2.07 0.99
C VAL A 232 11.81 -3.35 0.15
N VAL A 233 13.04 -3.72 -0.21
CA VAL A 233 13.32 -4.91 -1.03
C VAL A 233 14.12 -5.98 -0.29
N ALA A 234 14.38 -5.79 1.01
CA ALA A 234 15.13 -6.74 1.82
C ALA A 234 14.49 -8.14 1.83
N GLY A 235 15.26 -9.15 1.39
CA GLY A 235 14.80 -10.54 1.24
C GLY A 235 13.83 -10.79 0.08
N VAL A 236 13.50 -9.78 -0.73
CA VAL A 236 12.61 -9.91 -1.90
C VAL A 236 13.43 -10.24 -3.14
N SER A 237 13.21 -11.43 -3.70
CA SER A 237 13.97 -11.90 -4.88
C SER A 237 13.56 -11.21 -6.18
N GLU A 238 12.25 -11.00 -6.36
CA GLU A 238 11.64 -10.43 -7.57
C GLU A 238 10.63 -9.37 -7.16
N PRO A 239 11.06 -8.14 -6.86
CA PRO A 239 10.14 -7.05 -6.57
C PRO A 239 9.30 -6.74 -7.81
N VAL A 240 8.07 -6.28 -7.60
CA VAL A 240 7.18 -5.76 -8.63
C VAL A 240 7.12 -4.25 -8.48
N VAL A 241 7.28 -3.54 -9.60
CA VAL A 241 7.17 -2.10 -9.72
C VAL A 241 5.84 -1.78 -10.40
N GLU A 242 5.00 -1.03 -9.71
CA GLU A 242 3.65 -0.66 -10.14
C GLU A 242 3.55 0.86 -10.33
N MET A 243 3.03 1.28 -11.47
CA MET A 243 2.83 2.68 -11.81
C MET A 243 1.44 3.15 -11.40
N SER A 244 1.28 4.46 -11.23
CA SER A 244 0.01 5.09 -10.86
C SER A 244 -1.09 4.92 -11.92
N ASP A 245 -0.72 4.72 -13.19
CA ASP A 245 -1.63 4.43 -14.29
C ASP A 245 -2.06 2.95 -14.39
N GLY A 246 -1.54 2.11 -13.49
CA GLY A 246 -1.92 0.71 -13.32
C GLY A 246 -1.05 -0.29 -14.07
N GLY A 247 0.09 0.09 -14.66
CA GLY A 247 1.06 -0.88 -15.17
C GLY A 247 1.86 -1.56 -14.04
N ALA A 248 2.21 -2.84 -14.21
CA ALA A 248 3.03 -3.60 -13.25
C ALA A 248 4.14 -4.36 -14.00
N MET A 249 5.38 -4.20 -13.55
CA MET A 249 6.57 -4.79 -14.17
C MET A 249 7.44 -5.48 -13.12
N PRO A 250 8.07 -6.62 -13.45
CA PRO A 250 9.09 -7.21 -12.60
C PRO A 250 10.33 -6.31 -12.55
N GLY A 251 10.87 -6.13 -11.35
CA GLY A 251 12.13 -5.45 -11.10
C GLY A 251 13.23 -6.43 -10.69
N ARG A 252 14.48 -6.06 -10.92
CA ARG A 252 15.67 -6.76 -10.45
C ARG A 252 16.49 -5.83 -9.57
N VAL A 253 16.86 -6.26 -8.35
CA VAL A 253 17.76 -5.48 -7.50
C VAL A 253 19.16 -5.48 -8.13
N VAL A 254 19.67 -4.31 -8.52
CA VAL A 254 21.00 -4.14 -9.15
C VAL A 254 21.97 -3.33 -8.29
N TYR A 255 21.46 -2.74 -7.21
CA TYR A 255 22.25 -2.12 -6.14
C TYR A 255 21.50 -2.30 -4.83
N PHE A 256 22.24 -2.61 -3.77
CA PHE A 256 21.68 -2.83 -2.44
C PHE A 256 22.70 -2.41 -1.39
N ASP A 257 22.38 -1.35 -0.66
CA ASP A 257 23.22 -0.77 0.38
C ASP A 257 22.46 -0.77 1.71
N THR A 258 22.89 -1.64 2.61
CA THR A 258 22.30 -1.80 3.93
C THR A 258 22.64 -0.64 4.87
N LYS A 259 23.72 0.09 4.61
CA LYS A 259 24.23 1.15 5.49
C LYS A 259 23.44 2.44 5.28
N HIS A 260 23.35 2.89 4.04
CA HIS A 260 22.61 4.12 3.70
C HIS A 260 21.15 3.85 3.34
N ASP A 261 20.69 2.60 3.50
CA ASP A 261 19.33 2.15 3.21
C ASP A 261 18.86 2.55 1.79
N LEU A 262 19.70 2.34 0.79
CA LEU A 262 19.41 2.63 -0.62
C LEU A 262 19.49 1.37 -1.47
N ALA A 263 18.55 1.24 -2.39
CA ALA A 263 18.56 0.20 -3.42
C ALA A 263 18.19 0.79 -4.79
N VAL A 264 18.70 0.15 -5.84
CA VAL A 264 18.31 0.45 -7.24
C VAL A 264 17.73 -0.80 -7.86
N LEU A 265 16.55 -0.64 -8.45
CA LEU A 265 15.88 -1.67 -9.25
C LEU A 265 16.08 -1.37 -10.73
N ALA A 266 16.46 -2.39 -11.50
CA ALA A 266 16.35 -2.39 -12.94
C ALA A 266 14.96 -2.90 -13.33
N VAL A 267 14.23 -2.12 -14.13
CA VAL A 267 12.87 -2.43 -14.61
C VAL A 267 12.87 -2.24 -16.11
N GLU A 268 12.77 -3.32 -16.87
CA GLU A 268 12.88 -3.27 -18.33
C GLU A 268 11.63 -2.62 -18.95
N ASP A 269 11.84 -1.77 -19.95
CA ASP A 269 10.79 -1.07 -20.71
C ASP A 269 9.87 -0.20 -19.82
N LEU A 270 10.43 0.46 -18.80
CA LEU A 270 9.69 1.29 -17.85
C LEU A 270 9.16 2.56 -18.55
N PRO A 271 7.83 2.76 -18.70
CA PRO A 271 7.29 3.90 -19.42
C PRO A 271 7.20 5.17 -18.55
N ALA A 272 8.28 5.48 -17.83
CA ALA A 272 8.41 6.67 -16.99
C ALA A 272 9.81 7.28 -17.12
N GLY A 273 9.88 8.60 -17.17
CA GLY A 273 11.14 9.34 -17.29
C GLY A 273 11.81 9.58 -15.93
N PRO A 274 13.13 9.86 -15.90
CA PRO A 274 13.81 10.16 -14.65
C PRO A 274 13.41 11.53 -14.09
N LEU A 275 13.33 11.61 -12.75
CA LEU A 275 13.18 12.88 -12.06
C LEU A 275 14.50 13.66 -12.06
N ALA A 276 14.40 14.99 -12.20
CA ALA A 276 15.54 15.86 -12.03
C ALA A 276 15.94 15.90 -10.54
N LEU A 277 17.25 15.90 -10.28
CA LEU A 277 17.78 16.05 -8.93
C LEU A 277 17.97 17.54 -8.58
N SER A 278 17.95 17.84 -7.29
CA SER A 278 18.22 19.14 -6.68
C SER A 278 19.41 19.01 -5.73
N PRO A 279 20.12 20.11 -5.41
CA PRO A 279 20.91 20.18 -4.18
C PRO A 279 20.04 20.01 -2.94
N ASP A 280 20.69 19.79 -1.80
CA ASP A 280 20.03 19.74 -0.50
C ASP A 280 19.23 21.02 -0.19
N LEU A 281 18.05 20.83 0.39
CA LEU A 281 17.19 21.91 0.86
C LEU A 281 17.64 22.45 2.23
N PRO A 282 17.71 23.78 2.42
CA PRO A 282 17.99 24.37 3.72
C PRO A 282 16.80 24.25 4.68
N GLY A 283 17.07 24.34 5.99
CA GLY A 283 16.04 24.41 7.03
C GLY A 283 15.03 25.54 6.78
N GLY A 284 13.75 25.25 7.02
CA GLY A 284 12.60 26.10 6.73
C GLY A 284 12.04 25.98 5.30
N SER A 285 12.67 25.20 4.41
CA SER A 285 12.21 25.06 3.04
C SER A 285 10.88 24.30 2.94
N PRO A 286 9.92 24.78 2.14
CA PRO A 286 8.75 23.99 1.78
C PRO A 286 9.15 22.86 0.83
N ALA A 287 8.58 21.69 1.05
CA ALA A 287 8.79 20.50 0.25
C ALA A 287 7.48 19.71 0.13
N ALA A 288 7.50 18.67 -0.68
CA ALA A 288 6.49 17.64 -0.69
C ALA A 288 7.18 16.27 -0.70
N PHE A 289 6.51 15.24 -0.24
CA PHE A 289 6.93 13.87 -0.51
C PHE A 289 5.80 13.11 -1.19
N ALA A 290 6.20 12.21 -2.07
CA ALA A 290 5.27 11.49 -2.93
C ALA A 290 5.44 9.99 -2.72
N GLY A 291 4.34 9.25 -2.59
CA GLY A 291 4.41 7.81 -2.43
C GLY A 291 3.08 7.11 -2.21
N TYR A 292 3.17 5.88 -1.72
CA TYR A 292 2.05 4.96 -1.59
C TYR A 292 1.88 4.54 -0.12
N PRO A 293 1.34 5.42 0.74
CA PRO A 293 1.17 5.12 2.16
C PRO A 293 0.30 3.88 2.34
N HIS A 294 0.77 2.99 3.21
CA HIS A 294 0.28 1.64 3.49
C HIS A 294 0.18 0.73 2.25
N GLY A 295 0.95 1.05 1.21
CA GLY A 295 0.85 0.40 -0.11
C GLY A 295 -0.42 0.75 -0.86
N GLY A 296 -1.17 1.77 -0.42
CA GLY A 296 -2.46 2.22 -0.95
C GLY A 296 -2.35 3.04 -2.24
N PRO A 297 -3.31 3.95 -2.52
CA PRO A 297 -3.23 4.84 -3.68
C PRO A 297 -2.08 5.84 -3.52
N PHE A 298 -1.62 6.39 -4.65
CA PHE A 298 -0.64 7.47 -4.67
C PHE A 298 -1.13 8.67 -3.85
N GLN A 299 -0.23 9.26 -3.07
CA GLN A 299 -0.45 10.50 -2.34
C GLN A 299 0.79 11.40 -2.46
N SER A 300 0.55 12.69 -2.68
CA SER A 300 1.54 13.74 -2.53
C SER A 300 1.20 14.55 -1.29
N ARG A 301 2.09 14.58 -0.30
CA ARG A 301 1.87 15.22 1.01
C ARG A 301 2.87 16.34 1.24
N PRO A 302 2.46 17.46 1.86
CA PRO A 302 3.36 18.58 2.09
C PRO A 302 4.31 18.27 3.26
N ALA A 303 5.50 18.84 3.21
CA ALA A 303 6.48 18.78 4.29
C ALA A 303 7.25 20.09 4.41
N THR A 304 7.83 20.33 5.59
CA THR A 304 8.80 21.40 5.81
C THR A 304 10.11 20.79 6.29
N VAL A 305 11.21 21.15 5.64
CA VAL A 305 12.55 20.77 6.12
C VAL A 305 12.83 21.51 7.41
N GLN A 306 13.07 20.82 8.51
CA GLN A 306 13.43 21.44 9.79
C GLN A 306 14.92 21.78 9.78
N ASP A 307 15.76 20.77 9.60
CA ASP A 307 17.21 20.85 9.51
C ASP A 307 17.78 19.61 8.81
N ILE A 308 19.10 19.65 8.57
CA ILE A 308 19.94 18.48 8.30
C ILE A 308 20.79 18.27 9.54
N THR A 309 20.85 17.04 10.04
CA THR A 309 21.59 16.71 11.25
C THR A 309 22.29 15.37 11.13
N THR A 310 23.46 15.26 11.77
CA THR A 310 24.19 14.00 11.85
C THR A 310 23.70 13.20 13.05
N VAL A 311 23.21 11.98 12.81
CA VAL A 311 22.73 11.08 13.86
C VAL A 311 23.29 9.68 13.66
N LEU A 312 23.30 8.87 14.72
CA LEU A 312 23.65 7.46 14.61
C LEU A 312 22.46 6.69 14.06
N VAL A 313 22.54 6.26 12.81
CA VAL A 313 21.51 5.45 12.15
C VAL A 313 22.00 4.00 12.11
N PRO A 314 21.26 3.03 12.67
CA PRO A 314 21.57 1.61 12.47
C PRO A 314 21.36 1.23 11.00
N ASP A 315 22.08 0.22 10.54
CA ASP A 315 21.78 -0.40 9.25
C ASP A 315 20.35 -0.97 9.22
N ILE A 316 19.90 -1.41 8.04
CA ILE A 316 18.54 -1.97 7.87
C ILE A 316 18.25 -3.21 8.74
N TYR A 317 19.27 -3.81 9.37
CA TYR A 317 19.14 -4.95 10.28
C TYR A 317 19.14 -4.55 11.76
N GLY A 318 19.15 -3.25 12.06
CA GLY A 318 19.14 -2.72 13.43
C GLY A 318 20.52 -2.80 14.10
N SER A 319 21.59 -2.95 13.33
CA SER A 319 22.96 -3.12 13.83
C SER A 319 23.91 -2.06 13.29
N ASN A 320 25.17 -2.07 13.74
CA ASN A 320 26.27 -1.28 13.16
C ASN A 320 26.00 0.23 13.00
N ALA A 321 25.38 0.86 14.00
CA ALA A 321 25.02 2.27 13.91
C ALA A 321 26.21 3.18 13.55
N SER A 322 26.04 3.94 12.46
CA SER A 322 27.04 4.87 11.92
C SER A 322 26.50 6.29 11.91
N PRO A 323 27.37 7.32 12.00
CA PRO A 323 26.95 8.69 11.78
C PRO A 323 26.50 8.87 10.33
N GLU A 324 25.26 9.30 10.13
CA GLU A 324 24.67 9.64 8.83
C GLU A 324 24.05 11.03 8.90
N GLU A 325 24.16 11.80 7.82
CA GLU A 325 23.47 13.09 7.68
C GLU A 325 22.06 12.86 7.14
N ILE A 326 21.06 13.25 7.90
CA ILE A 326 19.65 13.03 7.54
C ILE A 326 18.86 14.33 7.63
N TYR A 327 17.80 14.40 6.81
CA TYR A 327 16.76 15.40 6.97
C TYR A 327 15.86 15.08 8.15
N ARG A 328 15.50 16.12 8.91
CA ARG A 328 14.31 16.12 9.76
C ARG A 328 13.21 16.90 9.09
N LEU A 329 12.05 16.28 8.95
CA LEU A 329 10.90 16.84 8.23
C LEU A 329 9.72 17.00 9.17
N ALA A 330 9.04 18.15 9.11
CA ALA A 330 7.67 18.27 9.61
C ALA A 330 6.72 17.76 8.53
N GLY A 331 6.16 16.57 8.69
CA GLY A 331 5.35 15.90 7.69
C GLY A 331 4.79 14.56 8.18
N ASP A 332 3.58 14.23 7.73
CA ASP A 332 2.89 12.98 8.08
C ASP A 332 3.41 11.78 7.28
N VAL A 333 4.59 11.29 7.66
CA VAL A 333 5.24 10.13 7.03
C VAL A 333 4.70 8.83 7.61
N GLU A 334 3.97 8.12 6.75
CA GLU A 334 3.39 6.80 7.04
C GLU A 334 4.20 5.64 6.43
N PRO A 335 4.06 4.40 6.96
CA PRO A 335 4.58 3.20 6.31
C PRO A 335 4.19 3.15 4.84
N GLY A 336 5.09 2.73 3.96
CA GLY A 336 4.85 2.71 2.50
C GLY A 336 5.33 3.97 1.76
N ASN A 337 5.55 5.09 2.46
CA ASN A 337 6.25 6.24 1.86
C ASN A 337 7.76 5.99 1.70
N SER A 338 8.33 5.05 2.46
CA SER A 338 9.74 4.67 2.37
C SER A 338 10.17 4.38 0.94
N GLY A 339 11.29 4.97 0.54
CA GLY A 339 11.89 4.93 -0.78
C GLY A 339 11.32 5.98 -1.74
N GLY A 340 10.26 6.71 -1.35
CA GLY A 340 9.69 7.80 -2.12
C GLY A 340 10.55 9.06 -2.09
N PRO A 341 10.46 9.92 -3.12
CA PRO A 341 11.26 11.13 -3.18
C PRO A 341 10.74 12.19 -2.21
N LEU A 342 11.66 12.85 -1.52
CA LEU A 342 11.46 14.21 -1.03
C LEU A 342 11.65 15.16 -2.21
N LEU A 343 10.65 15.98 -2.51
CA LEU A 343 10.58 16.85 -3.68
C LEU A 343 10.63 18.32 -3.28
N THR A 344 11.37 19.09 -4.08
CA THR A 344 11.19 20.56 -4.13
C THR A 344 9.79 20.90 -4.64
N MET A 345 9.34 22.13 -4.44
CA MET A 345 8.05 22.59 -4.98
C MET A 345 8.03 22.64 -6.52
N GLU A 346 9.21 22.59 -7.16
CA GLU A 346 9.43 22.46 -8.60
C GLU A 346 9.43 21.01 -9.09
N GLY A 347 9.25 20.03 -8.20
CA GLY A 347 9.18 18.60 -8.55
C GLY A 347 10.54 17.94 -8.77
N GLN A 348 11.63 18.50 -8.24
CA GLN A 348 12.97 17.92 -8.27
C GLN A 348 13.23 17.10 -7.00
N VAL A 349 13.98 16.01 -7.09
CA VAL A 349 14.33 15.17 -5.93
C VAL A 349 15.41 15.86 -5.10
N ALA A 350 15.13 16.05 -3.82
CA ALA A 350 16.04 16.60 -2.82
C ALA A 350 16.36 15.60 -1.69
N GLY A 351 15.87 14.36 -1.77
CA GLY A 351 16.17 13.31 -0.80
C GLY A 351 15.27 12.08 -0.96
N VAL A 352 15.42 11.09 -0.08
CA VAL A 352 14.62 9.85 -0.09
C VAL A 352 14.00 9.61 1.28
N ILE A 353 12.68 9.55 1.39
CA ILE A 353 11.98 9.24 2.64
C ILE A 353 12.38 7.84 3.09
N PHE A 354 12.78 7.64 4.35
CA PHE A 354 13.21 6.32 4.83
C PHE A 354 12.66 5.90 6.20
N ALA A 355 12.39 6.85 7.09
CA ALA A 355 11.97 6.55 8.45
C ALA A 355 10.98 7.59 8.98
N LYS A 356 10.34 7.23 10.11
CA LYS A 356 9.53 8.15 10.92
C LYS A 356 9.92 8.08 12.39
N ALA A 357 9.50 9.05 13.17
CA ALA A 357 9.68 9.02 14.62
C ALA A 357 8.85 7.91 15.30
N THR A 358 9.35 7.43 16.44
CA THR A 358 8.67 6.41 17.28
C THR A 358 7.42 6.92 17.97
N ALA A 359 7.31 8.23 18.27
CA ALA A 359 6.14 8.81 18.95
C ALA A 359 5.07 9.31 17.96
N ASP A 360 3.90 9.72 18.48
CA ASP A 360 2.82 10.43 17.76
C ASP A 360 3.25 11.86 17.38
N THR A 361 4.46 12.03 16.86
CA THR A 361 4.95 13.28 16.31
C THR A 361 4.90 13.20 14.79
N ASP A 362 4.44 14.27 14.14
CA ASP A 362 4.45 14.39 12.68
C ASP A 362 5.88 14.68 12.16
N MET A 363 6.84 13.85 12.57
CA MET A 363 8.25 13.98 12.21
C MET A 363 8.69 12.80 11.34
N GLY A 364 9.06 13.15 10.10
CA GLY A 364 9.63 12.23 9.12
C GLY A 364 11.13 12.42 8.95
N PHE A 365 11.79 11.43 8.39
CA PHE A 365 13.22 11.49 8.06
C PHE A 365 13.47 11.11 6.60
N ALA A 366 14.41 11.81 5.98
CA ALA A 366 14.85 11.52 4.61
C ALA A 366 16.38 11.44 4.53
N ILE A 367 16.87 10.56 3.66
CA ILE A 367 18.26 10.46 3.22
C ILE A 367 18.57 11.71 2.39
N THR A 368 19.74 12.32 2.62
CA THR A 368 20.19 13.54 1.95
C THR A 368 20.70 13.27 0.54
N MET A 369 20.95 14.34 -0.21
CA MET A 369 21.56 14.24 -1.53
C MET A 369 23.02 13.77 -1.47
N ASP A 370 23.72 13.91 -0.34
CA ASP A 370 25.10 13.44 -0.19
C ASP A 370 25.20 11.91 -0.32
N ASP A 371 24.22 11.17 0.21
CA ASP A 371 24.14 9.71 0.05
C ASP A 371 23.47 9.30 -1.28
N LEU A 372 22.47 10.07 -1.74
CA LEU A 372 21.74 9.75 -2.97
C LEU A 372 22.55 10.02 -4.24
N ASN A 373 23.30 11.14 -4.32
CA ASN A 373 24.00 11.57 -5.53
C ASN A 373 24.98 10.51 -6.08
N PRO A 374 25.84 9.88 -5.26
CA PRO A 374 26.72 8.82 -5.73
C PRO A 374 25.93 7.67 -6.38
N VAL A 375 24.85 7.21 -5.75
CA VAL A 375 23.99 6.13 -6.24
C VAL A 375 23.29 6.52 -7.54
N ALA A 376 22.68 7.71 -7.58
CA ALA A 376 21.99 8.23 -8.74
C ALA A 376 22.92 8.39 -9.95
N SER A 377 24.14 8.89 -9.74
CA SER A 377 25.11 9.14 -10.81
C SER A 377 25.57 7.86 -11.52
N GLN A 378 25.63 6.73 -10.80
CA GLN A 378 26.02 5.43 -11.35
C GLN A 378 24.83 4.56 -11.77
N ALA A 379 23.59 4.95 -11.46
CA ALA A 379 22.38 4.15 -11.65
C ALA A 379 22.26 3.54 -13.06
N ALA A 380 22.52 4.36 -14.10
CA ALA A 380 22.45 3.92 -15.50
C ALA A 380 23.44 2.78 -15.83
N SER A 381 24.57 2.69 -15.12
CA SER A 381 25.59 1.66 -15.34
C SER A 381 25.31 0.35 -14.58
N LEU A 382 24.47 0.40 -13.54
CA LEU A 382 24.10 -0.76 -12.73
C LEU A 382 23.18 -1.67 -13.56
N SER A 383 23.55 -2.93 -13.75
CA SER A 383 22.80 -3.87 -14.62
C SER A 383 22.81 -5.32 -14.14
N SER A 384 23.86 -5.71 -13.42
CA SER A 384 24.00 -7.05 -12.86
C SER A 384 23.14 -7.19 -11.60
N PRO A 385 22.30 -8.23 -11.50
CA PRO A 385 21.55 -8.50 -10.27
C PRO A 385 22.48 -8.69 -9.08
N VAL A 386 22.08 -8.14 -7.93
CA VAL A 386 22.74 -8.34 -6.64
C VAL A 386 21.77 -8.98 -5.66
N SER A 387 22.31 -9.55 -4.58
CA SER A 387 21.48 -10.08 -3.50
C SER A 387 20.70 -8.95 -2.82
N SER A 388 19.42 -9.18 -2.56
CA SER A 388 18.55 -8.31 -1.77
C SER A 388 18.72 -8.50 -0.25
N GLY A 389 19.83 -9.11 0.18
CA GLY A 389 20.12 -9.37 1.58
C GLY A 389 19.17 -10.37 2.26
N GLN A 390 19.14 -10.32 3.59
CA GLN A 390 18.24 -11.11 4.45
C GLN A 390 16.98 -10.31 4.80
N CYS A 391 16.00 -10.98 5.40
CA CYS A 391 14.82 -10.30 5.92
C CYS A 391 15.16 -9.42 7.11
N ILE A 392 14.47 -8.28 7.19
CA ILE A 392 14.43 -7.43 8.38
C ILE A 392 13.50 -8.03 9.44
N GLN A 393 13.84 -7.93 10.72
CA GLN A 393 12.90 -8.20 11.80
C GLN A 393 11.93 -7.02 11.90
N LYS A 394 10.63 -7.29 11.89
CA LYS A 394 9.57 -6.30 12.12
C LYS A 394 9.25 -6.17 13.60
#